data_AF-A0A537FY64-F1
#
_entry.id   AF-A0A537FY64-F1
#
_cell.length_a   1.000
_cell.length_b   1.000
_cell.length_c   1.000
_cell.angle_alpha   90.00
_cell.angle_beta   90.00
_cell.angle_gamma   90.00
#
_symmetry.space_group_name_H-M   'P 1'
#
loop_
_entity.id
_entity.type
_entity.pdbx_description
1 polymer ?
#
loop_
_entity_poly.entity_id
_entity_poly.type
_entity_poly.pdbx_seq_one_letter_code
_entity_poly.pdbx_strand_id
1 'polypeptide(L)'
;MALDAMRALQRFNPYLTGPVLKGIAGRYAEIELQLFPESAKDVELFLLDRNLAYTTQECRRFSGDRAHAVSVLSLSWRGAPLKLSVFDPRDERLALKTSQAGRVMDRAGIAEVGALLRDAARQT
;
A
#
# COMPACT_ATOMS: atom_id res chain seq x y z
N MET A 1 -10.46 8.57 -1.98
CA MET A 1 -10.52 7.18 -1.44
C MET A 1 -9.16 6.70 -0.95
N ALA A 2 -8.09 6.78 -1.74
CA ALA A 2 -6.75 6.34 -1.32
C ALA A 2 -6.25 7.01 -0.02
N LEU A 3 -6.27 8.35 0.06
CA LEU A 3 -5.83 9.08 1.27
C LEU A 3 -6.67 8.74 2.52
N ASP A 4 -7.95 8.40 2.33
CA ASP A 4 -8.84 7.98 3.42
C ASP A 4 -8.41 6.61 3.98
N ALA A 5 -8.16 5.63 3.10
CA ALA A 5 -7.60 4.33 3.49
C ALA A 5 -6.23 4.47 4.18
N MET A 6 -5.34 5.31 3.64
CA MET A 6 -4.03 5.57 4.27
C MET A 6 -4.17 6.18 5.67
N ARG A 7 -5.12 7.10 5.88
CA ARG A 7 -5.35 7.67 7.22
C ARG A 7 -5.91 6.63 8.20
N ALA A 8 -6.82 5.78 7.74
CA ALA A 8 -7.34 4.70 8.58
C ALA A 8 -6.24 3.72 9.01
N LEU A 9 -5.27 3.47 8.13
CA LEU A 9 -4.14 2.57 8.36
C LEU A 9 -2.87 3.29 8.85
N GLN A 10 -2.95 4.56 9.29
CA GLN A 10 -1.79 5.39 9.60
C GLN A 10 -0.80 4.75 10.58
N ARG A 11 -1.29 3.96 11.54
CA ARG A 11 -0.48 3.25 12.53
C ARG A 11 0.48 2.20 11.95
N PHE A 12 0.32 1.83 10.68
CA PHE A 12 1.15 0.84 9.98
C PHE A 12 2.04 1.46 8.91
N ASN A 13 2.29 2.78 9.01
CA ASN A 13 3.11 3.56 8.08
C ASN A 13 2.75 3.33 6.59
N PRO A 14 1.54 3.71 6.15
CA PRO A 14 1.08 3.39 4.82
C PRO A 14 1.71 4.29 3.75
N TYR A 15 2.18 3.65 2.69
CA TYR A 15 2.63 4.31 1.47
C TYR A 15 1.77 3.90 0.28
N LEU A 16 1.25 4.88 -0.45
CA LEU A 16 0.52 4.65 -1.70
C LEU A 16 1.51 4.29 -2.80
N THR A 17 1.16 3.31 -3.63
CA THR A 17 1.96 2.87 -4.78
C THR A 17 1.08 2.63 -6.01
N GLY A 18 1.69 2.18 -7.10
CA GLY A 18 0.96 1.68 -8.26
C GLY A 18 0.27 2.77 -9.11
N PRO A 19 -0.72 2.39 -9.92
CA PRO A 19 -1.38 3.28 -10.89
C PRO A 19 -2.06 4.50 -10.26
N VAL A 20 -2.61 4.36 -9.05
CA VAL A 20 -3.28 5.44 -8.31
C VAL A 20 -2.29 6.53 -7.94
N LEU A 21 -1.09 6.17 -7.49
CA LEU A 21 -0.03 7.16 -7.24
C LEU A 21 0.37 7.89 -8.52
N LYS A 22 0.49 7.16 -9.64
CA LYS A 22 0.93 7.71 -10.92
C LYS A 22 -0.12 8.56 -11.63
N GLY A 23 -1.33 8.67 -11.07
CA GLY A 23 -2.43 9.43 -11.69
C GLY A 23 -3.00 8.79 -12.97
N ILE A 24 -2.62 7.55 -13.28
CA ILE A 24 -3.10 6.80 -14.46
C ILE A 24 -4.21 5.79 -14.10
N ALA A 25 -4.74 5.88 -12.89
CA ALA A 25 -5.78 5.03 -12.38
C ALA A 25 -7.12 5.28 -13.10
N GLY A 26 -7.69 4.22 -13.70
CA GLY A 26 -9.06 4.22 -14.21
C GLY A 26 -10.12 4.12 -13.11
N ARG A 27 -11.41 4.13 -13.51
CA ARG A 27 -12.58 4.09 -12.60
C ARG A 27 -12.58 2.92 -11.60
N TYR A 28 -11.96 1.79 -11.96
CA TYR A 28 -11.89 0.57 -11.14
C TYR A 28 -10.47 0.25 -10.68
N ALA A 29 -9.58 1.25 -10.64
CA ALA A 29 -8.20 1.02 -10.24
C ALA A 29 -8.13 0.51 -8.80
N GLU A 30 -7.30 -0.51 -8.61
CA GLU A 30 -6.93 -1.03 -7.29
C GLU A 30 -6.07 0.01 -6.55
N ILE A 31 -6.44 0.27 -5.30
CA ILE A 31 -5.62 1.06 -4.38
C ILE A 31 -4.55 0.12 -3.84
N GLU A 32 -3.29 0.39 -4.13
CA GLU A 32 -2.17 -0.41 -3.64
C GLU A 32 -1.41 0.33 -2.54
N LEU A 33 -1.41 -0.22 -1.33
CA LEU A 33 -0.67 0.30 -0.20
C LEU A 33 0.44 -0.66 0.23
N GLN A 34 1.61 -0.11 0.58
CA GLN A 34 2.63 -0.80 1.34
C GLN A 34 2.49 -0.42 2.82
N LEU A 35 2.54 -1.41 3.70
CA LEU A 35 2.49 -1.26 5.15
C LEU A 35 3.75 -1.85 5.79
N PHE A 36 4.19 -1.24 6.89
CA PHE A 36 5.38 -1.63 7.65
C PHE A 36 5.04 -1.77 9.15
N PRO A 37 4.12 -2.68 9.51
CA PRO A 37 3.75 -2.92 10.92
C PRO A 37 4.85 -3.71 11.65
N GLU A 38 4.72 -3.86 12.98
CA GLU A 38 5.55 -4.80 13.75
C GLU A 38 5.32 -6.25 13.32
N SER A 39 4.07 -6.61 12.96
CA SER A 39 3.75 -7.91 12.39
C SER A 39 2.56 -7.85 11.41
N ALA A 40 2.51 -8.80 10.47
CA ALA A 40 1.35 -8.94 9.59
C ALA A 40 0.06 -9.24 10.36
N LYS A 41 0.19 -9.91 11.52
CA LYS A 41 -0.96 -10.23 12.38
C LYS A 41 -1.63 -9.00 12.95
N ASP A 42 -0.87 -7.95 13.25
CA ASP A 42 -1.43 -6.68 13.76
C ASP A 42 -2.36 -6.03 12.73
N VAL A 43 -2.02 -6.14 11.44
CA VAL A 43 -2.87 -5.64 10.35
C VAL A 43 -4.12 -6.50 10.22
N GLU A 44 -3.99 -7.82 10.23
CA GLU A 44 -5.14 -8.74 10.18
C GLU A 44 -6.12 -8.49 11.34
N LEU A 45 -5.62 -8.40 12.57
CA LEU A 45 -6.45 -8.11 13.76
C LEU A 45 -7.16 -6.77 13.62
N PHE A 46 -6.46 -5.75 13.15
CA PHE A 46 -7.06 -4.43 12.90
C PHE A 46 -8.21 -4.47 11.90
N LEU A 47 -8.11 -5.30 10.85
CA LEU A 47 -9.17 -5.49 9.85
C LEU A 47 -10.34 -6.27 10.44
N LEU A 48 -10.07 -7.35 11.18
CA LEU A 48 -11.08 -8.16 11.86
C LEU A 48 -11.89 -7.36 12.87
N ASP A 49 -11.24 -6.55 13.71
CA ASP A 49 -11.88 -5.68 14.70
C ASP A 49 -12.84 -4.66 14.04
N ARG A 50 -12.62 -4.35 12.76
CA ARG A 50 -13.46 -3.45 11.97
C ARG A 50 -14.47 -4.17 11.10
N ASN A 51 -14.60 -5.49 11.23
CA ASN A 51 -15.45 -6.33 10.39
C ASN A 51 -15.15 -6.16 8.88
N LEU A 52 -13.87 -5.92 8.54
CA LEU A 52 -13.44 -5.82 7.15
C LEU A 52 -13.06 -7.22 6.65
N ALA A 53 -13.87 -7.76 5.75
CA ALA A 53 -13.55 -9.02 5.08
C ALA A 53 -12.31 -8.84 4.18
N TYR A 54 -11.39 -9.79 4.25
CA TYR A 54 -10.18 -9.80 3.43
C TYR A 54 -9.81 -11.22 3.02
N THR A 55 -9.02 -11.34 1.95
CA THR A 55 -8.28 -12.55 1.62
C THR A 55 -6.80 -12.31 1.79
N THR A 56 -6.04 -13.37 2.08
CA THR A 56 -4.59 -13.30 2.28
C THR A 56 -3.87 -14.18 1.28
N GLN A 57 -2.73 -13.71 0.79
CA GLN A 57 -1.82 -14.43 -0.09
C GLN A 57 -0.39 -14.08 0.27
N GLU A 58 0.54 -15.02 0.07
CA GLU A 58 1.97 -14.74 0.22
C GLU A 58 2.60 -14.47 -1.16
N CYS A 59 3.50 -13.51 -1.19
CA CYS A 59 4.26 -13.13 -2.38
C CYS A 59 5.71 -12.82 -2.01
N ARG A 60 6.54 -12.62 -3.04
CA ARG A 60 7.93 -12.18 -2.88
C ARG A 60 8.13 -10.81 -3.52
N ARG A 61 8.87 -9.95 -2.83
CA ARG A 61 9.42 -8.70 -3.36
C ARG A 61 10.94 -8.75 -3.27
N PHE A 62 11.61 -7.90 -4.04
CA PHE A 62 13.06 -7.97 -4.20
C PHE A 62 13.73 -6.65 -3.82
N SER A 63 14.88 -6.71 -3.16
CA SER A 63 15.77 -5.57 -2.93
C SER A 63 17.18 -6.02 -3.31
N GLY A 64 17.73 -5.45 -4.39
CA GLY A 64 18.88 -6.07 -5.08
C GLY A 64 18.54 -7.50 -5.51
N ASP A 65 19.37 -8.46 -5.11
CA ASP A 65 19.17 -9.89 -5.37
C ASP A 65 18.47 -10.63 -4.22
N ARG A 66 18.13 -9.93 -3.12
CA ARG A 66 17.48 -10.54 -1.97
C ARG A 66 15.97 -10.58 -2.17
N ALA A 67 15.35 -11.74 -1.92
CA ALA A 67 13.90 -11.89 -1.85
C ALA A 67 13.41 -11.66 -0.43
N HIS A 68 12.31 -10.91 -0.31
CA HIS A 68 11.61 -10.57 0.92
C HIS A 68 10.20 -11.16 0.83
N ALA A 69 9.79 -11.92 1.85
CA ALA A 69 8.44 -12.43 1.96
C ALA A 69 7.47 -11.28 2.28
N VAL A 70 6.32 -11.26 1.62
CA VAL A 70 5.33 -10.21 1.76
C VAL A 70 3.95 -10.85 1.83
N SER A 71 3.22 -10.54 2.90
CA SER A 71 1.81 -10.90 3.00
C SER A 71 0.98 -9.86 2.27
N VAL A 72 0.08 -10.32 1.41
CA VAL A 72 -0.80 -9.48 0.60
C VAL A 72 -2.23 -9.69 1.07
N LEU A 73 -2.80 -8.65 1.66
CA LEU A 73 -4.20 -8.65 2.09
C LEU A 73 -5.04 -7.88 1.07
N SER A 74 -6.05 -8.55 0.50
CA SER A 74 -6.95 -7.97 -0.50
C SER A 74 -8.33 -7.81 0.10
N LEU A 75 -8.90 -6.60 0.00
CA LEU A 75 -10.19 -6.25 0.57
C LEU A 75 -10.91 -5.18 -0.25
N SER A 76 -12.16 -4.87 0.11
CA SER A 76 -12.89 -3.72 -0.42
C SER A 76 -12.86 -2.56 0.58
N TRP A 77 -12.48 -1.37 0.11
CA TRP A 77 -12.54 -0.13 0.87
C TRP A 77 -13.53 0.84 0.24
N ARG A 78 -14.69 1.02 0.88
CA ARG A 78 -15.79 1.87 0.38
C ARG A 78 -16.17 1.58 -1.08
N GLY A 79 -16.16 0.30 -1.47
CA GLY A 79 -16.50 -0.15 -2.83
C GLY A 79 -15.33 -0.17 -3.82
N ALA A 80 -14.14 0.32 -3.46
CA ALA A 80 -12.93 0.20 -4.28
C ALA A 80 -12.07 -1.00 -3.84
N PRO A 81 -11.43 -1.73 -4.77
CA PRO A 81 -10.46 -2.75 -4.41
C PRO A 81 -9.24 -2.11 -3.74
N LEU A 82 -8.83 -2.67 -2.60
CA LEU A 82 -7.69 -2.25 -1.80
C LEU A 82 -6.78 -3.45 -1.57
N LYS A 83 -5.49 -3.26 -1.84
CA LYS A 83 -4.45 -4.26 -1.67
C LYS A 83 -3.38 -3.74 -0.73
N LEU A 84 -3.13 -4.48 0.33
CA LEU A 84 -2.15 -4.16 1.36
C LEU A 84 -0.99 -5.13 1.24
N SER A 85 0.15 -4.65 0.75
CA SER A 85 1.42 -5.39 0.81
C SER A 85 2.07 -5.11 2.16
N VAL A 86 2.15 -6.12 3.02
CA VAL A 86 2.67 -6.02 4.38
C VAL A 86 4.10 -6.55 4.43
N PHE A 87 5.02 -5.66 4.81
CA PHE A 87 6.45 -5.92 4.87
C PHE A 87 6.95 -5.97 6.31
N ASP A 88 8.15 -6.51 6.50
CA ASP A 88 8.91 -6.33 7.74
C ASP A 88 9.22 -4.83 7.94
N PRO A 89 9.13 -4.29 9.16
CA PRO A 89 9.37 -2.87 9.41
C PRO A 89 10.81 -2.45 9.05
N ARG A 90 11.77 -3.38 9.08
CA ARG A 90 13.16 -3.13 8.67
C ARG A 90 13.29 -2.91 7.16
N ASP A 91 12.32 -3.37 6.39
CA ASP A 91 12.29 -3.22 4.93
C ASP A 91 11.76 -1.85 4.49
N GLU A 92 11.26 -1.02 5.42
CA GLU A 92 10.71 0.30 5.12
C GLU A 92 11.70 1.18 4.34
N ARG A 93 13.00 1.07 4.61
CA ARG A 93 14.03 1.90 3.96
C ARG A 93 14.59 1.29 2.67
N LEU A 94 14.14 0.10 2.28
CA LEU A 94 14.68 -0.61 1.12
C LEU A 94 14.08 -0.14 -0.20
N ALA A 95 14.89 -0.22 -1.26
CA ALA A 95 14.47 0.02 -2.63
C ALA A 95 13.77 -1.23 -3.20
N LEU A 96 12.52 -1.44 -2.78
CA LEU A 96 11.74 -2.63 -3.11
C LEU A 96 11.28 -2.66 -4.58
N LYS A 97 11.38 -3.84 -5.18
CA LYS A 97 11.03 -4.17 -6.56
C LYS A 97 10.05 -5.34 -6.59
N THR A 98 9.27 -5.43 -7.66
CA THR A 98 8.33 -6.54 -7.88
C THR A 98 8.99 -7.81 -8.43
N SER A 99 10.19 -7.67 -9.03
CA SER A 99 11.03 -8.76 -9.51
C SER A 99 12.51 -8.36 -9.40
N GLN A 100 13.43 -9.32 -9.50
CA GLN A 100 14.89 -9.06 -9.40
C GLN A 100 15.37 -8.04 -10.45
N ALA A 101 14.99 -8.23 -11.71
CA ALA A 101 15.27 -7.30 -12.81
C ALA A 101 14.32 -6.10 -12.88
N GLY A 102 13.39 -5.98 -11.93
CA GLY A 102 12.36 -4.95 -11.92
C GLY A 102 12.88 -3.56 -11.56
N ARG A 103 12.02 -2.57 -11.76
CA ARG A 103 12.24 -1.20 -11.28
C ARG A 103 11.81 -1.07 -9.82
N VAL A 104 12.45 -0.15 -9.12
CA VAL A 104 12.04 0.25 -7.76
C VAL A 104 10.62 0.82 -7.84
N MET A 105 9.78 0.44 -6.89
CA MET A 105 8.41 0.93 -6.83
C MET A 105 8.39 2.38 -6.35
N ASP A 106 7.73 3.24 -7.12
CA ASP A 106 7.37 4.57 -6.65
C ASP A 106 6.40 4.44 -5.48
N ARG A 107 6.62 5.24 -4.45
CA ARG A 107 5.74 5.28 -3.27
C ARG A 107 5.65 6.69 -2.71
N ALA A 108 4.50 7.02 -2.12
CA ALA A 108 4.27 8.30 -1.47
C ALA A 108 3.54 8.12 -0.15
N GLY A 109 4.00 8.80 0.89
CA GLY A 109 3.37 8.82 2.21
C GLY A 109 2.13 9.72 2.26
N ILE A 110 1.43 9.70 3.40
CA ILE A 110 0.20 10.47 3.62
C ILE A 110 0.38 11.97 3.32
N ALA A 111 1.50 12.57 3.75
CA ALA A 111 1.75 13.99 3.56
C ALA A 111 1.94 14.35 2.08
N GLU A 112 2.70 13.53 1.34
CA GLU A 112 2.97 13.70 -0.09
C GLU A 112 1.69 13.53 -0.91
N VAL A 113 0.92 12.46 -0.68
CA VAL A 113 -0.38 12.24 -1.33
C VAL A 113 -1.35 13.38 -1.01
N GLY A 114 -1.35 13.87 0.23
CA GLY A 114 -2.14 15.04 0.63
C GLY A 114 -1.75 16.32 -0.11
N ALA A 115 -0.47 16.53 -0.40
CA ALA A 115 0.00 17.66 -1.19
C ALA A 115 -0.43 17.54 -2.65
N LEU A 116 -0.22 16.36 -3.26
CA LEU A 116 -0.62 16.09 -4.65
C LEU A 116 -2.12 16.38 -4.89
N LEU A 117 -2.98 15.98 -3.95
CA LEU A 117 -4.43 16.24 -4.05
C LEU A 117 -4.78 17.72 -3.92
N ARG A 118 -4.06 18.49 -3.09
CA ARG A 118 -4.27 19.94 -2.98
C ARG A 118 -3.84 20.65 -4.26
N ASP A 119 -2.74 20.23 -4.87
CA ASP A 119 -2.24 20.85 -6.10
C ASP A 119 -3.12 20.51 -7.31
N ALA A 120 -3.67 19.30 -7.37
CA ALA A 120 -4.67 18.94 -8.38
C ALA A 120 -5.95 19.78 -8.25
N ALA A 121 -6.43 19.99 -7.01
CA ALA A 121 -7.62 20.82 -6.75
C ALA A 121 -7.43 22.31 -7.07
N ARG A 122 -6.19 22.80 -7.15
CA ARG A 122 -5.87 24.19 -7.56
C ARG A 122 -5.81 24.37 -9.08
N GLN A 123 -5.72 23.28 -9.84
CA GLN A 123 -5.62 23.28 -11.31
C GLN A 123 -6.97 23.09 -12.00
N THR A 124 -8.06 22.99 -11.23
CA THR A 124 -9.45 22.87 -11.70
C THR A 124 -10.23 24.09 -11.27
#